data_AF-A0A3C0X0I2-F1
#
_entry.id   AF-A0A3C0X0I2-F1
#
_cell.length_a   1.000
_cell.length_b   1.000
_cell.length_c   1.000
_cell.angle_alpha   90.00
_cell.angle_beta   90.00
_cell.angle_gamma   90.00
#
_symmetry.space_group_name_H-M   'P 1'
#
loop_
_entity.id
_entity.type
_entity.pdbx_description
1 polymer ?
#
loop_
_entity_poly.entity_id
_entity_poly.type
_entity_poly.pdbx_seq_one_letter_code
_entity_poly.pdbx_strand_id
1 'polypeptide(L)'
;MQIKNNYDLQFKRDNGEYGTGVFNGDVGFITDIDPRGGILKVRYDDRIVTYFNEELGQLELAYAVTVHKSQGSEYDCVVIPLFEVPSRLKYRNLLYTAVTRAKRLLVIVGDEGIWYEMAANDKKTLRYTMLGRFLKEYGNESTY
;
A
#
# COMPACT_ATOMS: atom_id res chain seq x y z
N MET A 1 8.63 -11.29 2.91
CA MET A 1 7.81 -11.80 4.01
C MET A 1 6.52 -11.00 3.99
N GLN A 2 5.35 -11.64 3.82
CA GLN A 2 4.09 -10.91 3.72
C GLN A 2 3.57 -10.64 5.13
N ILE A 3 3.59 -9.38 5.56
CA ILE A 3 2.97 -8.97 6.83
C ILE A 3 1.48 -9.29 6.74
N LYS A 4 0.94 -9.98 7.73
CA LYS A 4 -0.48 -10.34 7.82
C LYS A 4 -1.17 -9.40 8.79
N ASN A 5 -2.47 -9.19 8.59
CA ASN A 5 -3.29 -8.49 9.58
C ASN A 5 -3.19 -9.22 10.92
N ASN A 6 -3.07 -8.45 11.99
CA ASN A 6 -3.08 -8.97 13.35
C ASN A 6 -4.27 -8.37 14.08
N TYR A 7 -5.31 -9.19 14.29
CA TYR A 7 -6.58 -8.78 14.88
C TYR A 7 -6.57 -8.78 16.41
N ASP A 8 -5.49 -9.29 17.01
CA ASP A 8 -5.36 -9.49 18.45
C ASP A 8 -4.55 -8.39 19.13
N LEU A 9 -3.73 -7.65 18.37
CA LEU A 9 -2.96 -6.52 18.87
C LEU A 9 -3.87 -5.44 19.45
N GLN A 10 -3.69 -5.15 20.74
CA GLN A 10 -4.42 -4.10 21.42
C GLN A 10 -3.85 -2.73 21.09
N PHE A 11 -4.75 -1.77 20.86
CA PHE A 11 -4.41 -0.36 20.77
C PHE A 11 -5.21 0.47 21.77
N LYS A 12 -4.65 1.62 22.11
CA LYS A 12 -5.33 2.66 22.87
C LYS A 12 -5.50 3.89 22.00
N ARG A 13 -6.72 4.43 21.93
CA ARG A 13 -7.02 5.69 21.25
C ARG A 13 -6.71 6.89 22.13
N ASP A 14 -6.55 8.05 21.51
CA ASP A 14 -6.33 9.32 22.23
C ASP A 14 -7.50 9.68 23.18
N ASN A 15 -8.72 9.25 22.86
CA ASN A 15 -9.91 9.40 23.73
C ASN A 15 -9.93 8.44 24.93
N GLY A 16 -8.94 7.55 25.06
CA GLY A 16 -8.81 6.57 26.14
C GLY A 16 -9.49 5.23 25.90
N GLU A 17 -10.20 5.06 24.78
CA GLU A 17 -10.82 3.79 24.41
C GLU A 17 -9.79 2.75 23.97
N TYR A 18 -10.09 1.49 24.27
CA TYR A 18 -9.28 0.35 23.83
C TYR A 18 -9.98 -0.37 22.68
N GLY A 19 -9.17 -0.88 21.76
CA GLY A 19 -9.64 -1.74 20.68
C GLY A 19 -8.56 -2.74 20.28
N THR A 20 -8.87 -3.56 19.29
CA THR A 20 -7.93 -4.53 18.74
C THR A 20 -7.85 -4.41 17.23
N GLY A 21 -6.69 -4.76 16.69
CA GLY A 21 -6.48 -4.89 15.26
C GLY A 21 -5.51 -3.86 14.69
N VAL A 22 -4.51 -4.39 13.99
CA VAL A 22 -3.63 -3.65 13.07
C VAL A 22 -3.70 -4.32 11.71
N PHE A 23 -3.86 -3.51 10.67
CA PHE A 23 -4.10 -3.98 9.30
C PHE A 23 -2.87 -3.76 8.43
N ASN A 24 -2.66 -4.66 7.46
CA ASN A 24 -1.64 -4.48 6.45
C ASN A 24 -1.94 -3.21 5.64
N GLY A 25 -0.97 -2.30 5.60
CA GLY A 25 -1.11 -0.98 4.98
C GLY A 25 -1.24 0.15 5.99
N ASP A 26 -1.45 -0.14 7.28
CA ASP A 26 -1.38 0.88 8.33
C ASP A 26 0.05 1.43 8.41
N VAL A 27 0.19 2.73 8.20
CA VAL A 27 1.46 3.45 8.32
C VAL A 27 1.44 4.25 9.60
N GLY A 28 2.49 4.10 10.41
CA GLY A 28 2.59 4.77 11.70
C GLY A 28 4.01 5.23 12.00
N PHE A 29 4.13 6.00 13.08
CA PHE A 29 5.38 6.52 13.57
C PHE A 29 5.79 5.82 14.86
N ILE A 30 7.04 5.39 14.94
CA ILE A 30 7.59 4.90 16.21
C ILE A 30 7.68 6.10 17.17
N THR A 31 7.06 5.97 18.33
CA THR A 31 6.99 7.04 19.35
C THR A 31 7.88 6.76 20.55
N ASP A 32 8.15 5.49 20.83
CA ASP A 32 8.89 5.06 22.02
C ASP A 32 9.54 3.69 21.74
N ILE A 33 10.76 3.51 22.22
CA ILE A 33 11.51 2.24 22.13
C ILE A 33 12.13 1.98 23.50
N ASP A 34 11.77 0.88 24.15
CA ASP A 34 12.40 0.42 25.38
C ASP A 34 13.01 -0.97 25.16
N PRO A 35 14.32 -1.03 24.85
CA PRO A 35 15.02 -2.30 24.64
C PRO A 35 15.11 -3.16 25.90
N ARG A 36 15.05 -2.58 27.11
CA ARG A 36 15.13 -3.32 28.36
C ARG A 36 13.80 -3.98 28.70
N GLY A 37 12.70 -3.26 28.47
CA GLY A 37 11.35 -3.79 28.58
C GLY A 37 10.91 -4.68 27.40
N GLY A 38 11.65 -4.64 26.28
CA GLY A 38 11.31 -5.39 25.08
C GLY A 38 10.05 -4.90 24.38
N ILE A 39 9.79 -3.58 24.46
CA ILE A 39 8.57 -2.96 23.93
C ILE A 39 8.91 -1.84 22.94
N LEU A 40 8.05 -1.69 21.93
CA LEU A 40 8.08 -0.63 20.94
C LEU A 40 6.66 -0.08 20.75
N LYS A 41 6.49 1.24 20.81
CA LYS A 41 5.18 1.87 20.61
C LYS A 41 5.10 2.55 19.27
N VAL A 42 4.09 2.20 18.49
CA VAL A 42 3.78 2.82 17.19
C VAL A 42 2.48 3.60 17.30
N ARG A 43 2.49 4.85 16.83
CA ARG A 43 1.30 5.66 16.64
C ARG A 43 0.79 5.50 15.20
N TYR A 44 -0.42 5.01 15.07
CA TYR A 44 -1.19 4.92 13.82
C TYR A 44 -2.36 5.89 13.91
N ASP A 45 -2.24 7.05 13.27
CA ASP A 45 -3.24 8.11 13.35
C ASP A 45 -3.58 8.45 14.83
N ASP A 46 -4.79 8.16 15.29
CA ASP A 46 -5.28 8.40 16.66
C ASP A 46 -5.06 7.22 17.62
N ARG A 47 -4.36 6.16 17.19
CA ARG A 47 -4.15 4.91 17.93
C ARG A 47 -2.70 4.72 18.32
N ILE A 48 -2.43 4.27 19.53
CA ILE A 48 -1.12 3.80 19.99
C ILE A 48 -1.19 2.29 20.19
N VAL A 49 -0.33 1.57 19.48
CA VAL A 49 -0.14 0.11 19.59
C VAL A 49 1.19 -0.15 20.28
N THR A 50 1.20 -1.05 21.25
CA THR A 50 2.43 -1.54 21.88
C THR A 50 2.77 -2.89 21.27
N TYR A 51 3.97 -3.00 20.70
CA TYR A 51 4.54 -4.24 20.16
C TYR A 51 5.55 -4.80 21.15
N PHE A 52 5.45 -6.10 21.40
CA PHE A 52 6.49 -6.87 22.10
C PHE A 52 7.52 -7.41 21.12
N ASN A 53 8.68 -7.84 21.62
CA ASN A 53 9.79 -8.36 20.82
C ASN A 53 9.37 -9.44 19.80
N GLU A 54 8.45 -10.33 20.18
CA GLU A 54 7.93 -11.41 19.35
C GLU A 54 7.11 -10.90 18.16
N GLU A 55 6.57 -9.68 18.26
CA GLU A 55 5.68 -9.07 17.28
C GLU A 55 6.41 -8.11 16.34
N LEU A 56 7.67 -7.76 16.62
CA LEU A 56 8.45 -6.81 15.81
C LEU A 56 8.62 -7.25 14.35
N GLY A 57 8.58 -8.55 14.07
CA GLY A 57 8.59 -9.09 12.70
C GLY A 57 7.36 -8.74 11.86
N GLN A 58 6.32 -8.17 12.49
CA GLN A 58 5.11 -7.67 11.83
C GLN A 58 5.26 -6.22 11.35
N LEU A 59 6.37 -5.55 11.69
CA LEU A 59 6.66 -4.19 11.26
C LEU A 59 7.69 -4.19 10.11
N GLU A 60 7.49 -3.29 9.16
CA GLU A 60 8.45 -3.00 8.09
C GLU A 60 8.65 -1.49 8.01
N LEU A 61 9.88 -1.06 7.77
CA LEU A 61 10.20 0.36 7.63
C LEU A 61 9.46 0.94 6.41
N ALA A 62 8.76 2.04 6.62
CA ALA A 62 7.92 2.70 5.59
C ALA A 62 8.57 3.96 4.99
N TYR A 63 9.90 4.11 5.06
CA TYR A 63 10.60 5.26 4.44
C TYR A 63 10.39 5.34 2.93
N ALA A 64 10.28 4.18 2.28
CA ALA A 64 9.90 4.04 0.89
C ALA A 64 8.92 2.88 0.77
N VAL A 65 7.83 3.08 0.04
CA VAL A 65 6.81 2.06 -0.19
C VAL A 65 6.71 1.78 -1.67
N THR A 66 6.37 0.53 -2.02
CA THR A 66 6.11 0.19 -3.41
C THR A 66 4.78 0.79 -3.85
N VAL A 67 4.63 1.06 -5.15
CA VAL A 67 3.37 1.56 -5.73
C VAL A 67 2.20 0.64 -5.37
N HIS A 68 2.42 -0.67 -5.39
CA HIS A 68 1.40 -1.66 -5.01
C HIS A 68 0.98 -1.54 -3.54
N LYS A 69 1.93 -1.35 -2.61
CA LYS A 69 1.62 -1.16 -1.18
C LYS A 69 0.94 0.19 -0.90
N SER A 70 1.07 1.17 -1.79
CA SER A 70 0.41 2.48 -1.67
C SER A 70 -1.01 2.55 -2.26
N GLN A 71 -1.53 1.44 -2.80
CA GLN A 71 -2.86 1.44 -3.42
C GLN A 71 -3.95 1.80 -2.41
N GLY A 72 -4.75 2.82 -2.73
CA GLY A 72 -5.79 3.35 -1.85
C GLY A 72 -5.30 4.49 -0.93
N SER A 73 -3.99 4.68 -0.77
CA SER A 73 -3.42 5.79 0.02
C SER A 73 -3.08 6.99 -0.87
N GLU A 74 -3.14 8.20 -0.33
CA GLU A 74 -2.75 9.41 -1.06
C GLU A 74 -1.92 10.31 -0.14
N TYR A 75 -0.94 11.00 -0.72
CA TYR A 75 0.04 11.83 -0.01
C TYR A 75 0.10 13.22 -0.63
N ASP A 76 0.34 14.25 0.18
CA ASP A 76 0.45 15.63 -0.32
C ASP A 76 1.58 15.78 -1.34
N CYS A 77 2.71 15.11 -1.08
CA CYS A 77 3.86 15.07 -1.96
C CYS A 77 4.31 13.62 -2.17
N VAL A 78 4.62 13.25 -3.42
CA VAL A 78 5.18 11.93 -3.77
C VAL A 78 6.45 12.14 -4.58
N VAL A 79 7.49 11.37 -4.24
CA VAL A 79 8.73 11.28 -5.01
C VAL A 79 8.82 9.91 -5.67
N ILE A 80 8.95 9.85 -6.99
CA ILE A 80 9.06 8.60 -7.75
C ILE A 80 10.48 8.49 -8.34
N PRO A 81 11.30 7.53 -7.88
CA PRO A 81 12.57 7.23 -8.53
C PRO A 81 12.35 6.35 -9.79
N LEU A 82 12.85 6.80 -10.95
CA LEU A 82 12.76 6.12 -12.26
C LEU A 82 14.13 5.92 -12.91
N PHE A 83 15.03 5.16 -12.27
CA PHE A 83 16.38 4.91 -12.80
C PHE A 83 16.52 3.52 -13.45
N GLU A 84 16.17 2.46 -12.73
CA GLU A 84 16.38 1.07 -13.17
C GLU A 84 15.10 0.24 -12.95
N VAL A 85 13.99 0.70 -13.55
CA VAL A 85 12.72 -0.01 -13.42
C VAL A 85 12.80 -1.36 -14.16
N PRO A 86 12.55 -2.50 -13.50
CA PRO A 86 12.54 -3.80 -14.17
C PRO A 86 11.55 -3.80 -15.33
N SER A 87 11.91 -4.35 -16.50
CA SER A 87 11.08 -4.27 -17.71
C SER A 87 9.66 -4.84 -17.53
N ARG A 88 9.48 -5.80 -16.62
CA ARG A 88 8.15 -6.36 -16.26
C ARG A 88 7.23 -5.36 -15.55
N LEU A 89 7.80 -4.34 -14.92
CA LEU A 89 7.10 -3.27 -14.21
C LEU A 89 6.91 -2.02 -15.07
N LYS A 90 7.55 -1.95 -16.24
CA LYS A 90 7.48 -0.78 -17.13
C LYS A 90 6.16 -0.70 -17.92
N TYR A 91 5.02 -0.52 -17.26
CA TYR A 91 3.72 -0.41 -17.93
C TYR A 91 2.89 0.76 -17.40
N ARG A 92 2.02 1.30 -18.26
CA ARG A 92 1.27 2.54 -18.02
C ARG A 92 0.46 2.50 -16.72
N ASN A 93 -0.20 1.39 -16.43
CA ASN A 93 -1.07 1.30 -15.25
C ASN A 93 -0.28 1.43 -13.93
N LEU A 94 0.95 0.94 -13.87
CA LEU A 94 1.79 1.11 -12.68
C LEU A 94 2.17 2.58 -12.51
N LEU A 95 2.63 3.21 -13.59
CA LEU A 95 2.99 4.63 -13.59
C LEU A 95 1.81 5.51 -13.21
N TYR A 96 0.65 5.28 -13.83
CA TYR A 96 -0.60 5.98 -13.52
C TYR A 96 -0.99 5.83 -12.04
N THR A 97 -0.88 4.61 -11.49
CA THR A 97 -1.17 4.37 -10.08
C THR A 97 -0.23 5.20 -9.19
N ALA A 98 1.07 5.22 -9.51
CA ALA A 98 2.06 5.97 -8.75
C ALA A 98 1.81 7.48 -8.81
N VAL A 99 1.53 8.03 -10.00
CA VAL A 99 1.21 9.44 -10.23
C VAL A 99 -0.02 9.86 -9.42
N THR A 100 -1.08 9.06 -9.44
CA THR A 100 -2.33 9.36 -8.70
C THR A 100 -2.22 9.20 -7.19
N ARG A 101 -1.07 8.79 -6.64
CA ARG A 101 -0.86 8.86 -5.18
C ARG A 101 -0.54 10.28 -4.71
N ALA A 102 -0.13 11.18 -5.61
CA ALA A 102 0.19 12.56 -5.28
C ALA A 102 -1.06 13.46 -5.31
N LYS A 103 -1.36 14.15 -4.20
CA LYS A 103 -2.48 15.11 -4.13
C LYS A 103 -2.11 16.49 -4.65
N ARG A 104 -0.89 16.97 -4.33
CA ARG A 104 -0.50 18.36 -4.57
C ARG A 104 0.79 18.49 -5.38
N LEU A 105 1.79 17.67 -5.07
CA LEU A 105 3.10 17.73 -5.70
C LEU A 105 3.59 16.33 -6.06
N LEU A 106 4.05 16.18 -7.30
CA LEU A 106 4.75 15.00 -7.78
C LEU A 106 6.17 15.40 -8.20
N VAL A 107 7.17 14.72 -7.65
CA VAL A 107 8.57 14.85 -8.06
C VAL A 107 9.01 13.53 -8.67
N ILE A 108 9.54 13.58 -9.89
CA ILE A 108 10.10 12.41 -10.57
C ILE A 108 11.60 12.62 -10.64
N VAL A 109 12.35 11.60 -10.23
CA VAL A 109 13.81 11.63 -10.24
C VAL A 109 14.30 10.41 -11.03
N GLY A 110 14.90 10.62 -12.19
CA GLY A 110 15.34 9.51 -13.04
C GLY A 110 15.42 9.87 -14.51
N ASP A 111 15.33 8.82 -15.34
CA ASP A 111 15.45 8.89 -16.80
C ASP A 111 14.09 9.20 -17.45
N GLU A 112 14.04 10.27 -18.25
CA GLU A 112 12.85 10.66 -19.01
C GLU A 112 12.43 9.62 -20.04
N GLY A 113 13.38 8.87 -20.62
CA GLY A 113 13.13 7.78 -21.54
C GLY A 113 12.32 6.66 -20.89
N ILE A 114 12.59 6.34 -19.62
CA ILE A 114 11.80 5.35 -18.86
C ILE A 114 10.38 5.86 -18.64
N TRP A 115 10.21 7.14 -18.35
CA TRP A 115 8.88 7.75 -18.23
C TRP A 115 8.08 7.60 -19.53
N TYR A 116 8.67 7.99 -20.67
CA TYR A 116 8.00 7.86 -21.97
C TYR A 116 7.73 6.40 -22.36
N GLU A 117 8.68 5.49 -22.12
CA GLU A 117 8.52 4.05 -22.35
C GLU A 117 7.33 3.49 -21.56
N MET A 118 7.27 3.77 -20.26
CA MET A 118 6.18 3.34 -19.38
C MET A 118 4.84 3.94 -19.79
N ALA A 119 4.83 5.24 -20.11
CA ALA A 119 3.63 5.94 -20.55
C ALA A 119 3.11 5.41 -21.90
N ALA A 120 3.99 5.02 -22.81
CA ALA A 120 3.61 4.42 -24.10
C ALA A 120 3.18 2.95 -23.98
N ASN A 121 3.70 2.22 -23.00
CA ASN A 121 3.43 0.79 -22.84
C ASN A 121 2.04 0.52 -22.23
N ASP A 122 1.05 0.32 -23.10
CA ASP A 122 -0.33 0.01 -22.75
C ASP A 122 -0.59 -1.48 -22.49
N LYS A 123 0.47 -2.29 -22.36
CA LYS A 123 0.41 -3.75 -22.24
C LYS A 123 -0.71 -4.18 -21.31
N LYS A 124 -1.79 -4.69 -21.92
CA LYS A 124 -2.93 -5.25 -21.22
C LYS A 124 -2.50 -6.60 -20.67
N THR A 125 -2.43 -6.72 -19.34
CA THR A 125 -2.39 -8.04 -18.71
C THR A 125 -3.67 -8.77 -19.10
N LEU A 126 -3.55 -9.81 -19.93
CA LEU A 126 -4.66 -10.68 -20.27
C LEU A 126 -5.13 -11.36 -18.98
N ARG A 127 -6.29 -10.92 -18.47
CA ARG A 127 -6.92 -11.55 -17.32
C ARG A 127 -7.95 -12.55 -17.83
N TYR A 128 -7.61 -13.82 -17.77
CA TYR A 128 -8.56 -14.89 -18.05
C TYR A 128 -9.61 -14.92 -16.94
N THR A 129 -10.85 -14.52 -17.26
CA THR A 129 -11.98 -14.53 -16.34
C THR A 129 -13.26 -14.87 -17.09
N MET A 130 -14.11 -15.70 -16.48
CA MET A 130 -15.43 -16.05 -17.01
C MET A 130 -16.53 -15.06 -16.58
N LEU A 131 -16.23 -14.05 -15.76
CA LEU A 131 -17.24 -13.11 -15.26
C LEU A 131 -18.03 -12.44 -16.41
N GLY A 132 -17.33 -11.98 -17.45
CA GLY A 132 -17.97 -11.38 -18.62
C GLY A 132 -18.84 -12.35 -19.42
N ARG A 133 -18.56 -13.65 -19.35
CA ARG A 133 -19.39 -14.70 -19.94
C ARG A 133 -20.66 -14.91 -19.10
N PHE A 134 -20.51 -15.10 -17.79
CA PHE A 134 -21.64 -15.30 -16.89
C PHE A 134 -22.61 -14.12 -16.90
N LEU A 135 -22.12 -12.88 -16.92
CA LEU A 135 -22.98 -11.70 -17.00
C LEU A 135 -23.82 -11.65 -18.29
N LYS A 136 -23.30 -12.18 -19.41
CA LYS A 136 -24.03 -12.25 -20.68
C LYS A 136 -25.07 -13.37 -20.69
N GLU A 137 -24.76 -14.51 -20.08
CA GLU A 137 -25.68 -15.65 -19.96
C GLU A 137 -26.88 -15.27 -19.06
N TYR A 138 -26.64 -14.70 -17.87
CA TYR A 138 -27.71 -14.28 -16.95
C TYR A 138 -28.52 -13.07 -17.44
N GLY A 139 -27.89 -12.12 -18.14
CA GLY A 139 -28.61 -10.96 -18.70
C GLY A 139 -29.63 -11.35 -19.78
N ASN A 140 -29.39 -12.46 -20.49
CA ASN A 140 -30.30 -12.97 -21.52
C ASN A 140 -31.45 -13.82 -20.94
N GLU A 141 -31.31 -14.35 -19.73
CA GLU A 141 -32.37 -15.12 -19.05
C GLU A 141 -33.40 -14.24 -18.32
N SER A 142 -33.07 -12.96 -18.04
CA SER A 142 -33.93 -12.04 -17.27
C SER A 142 -34.91 -11.21 -18.12
N THR A 143 -35.13 -11.56 -19.39
CA THR A 143 -36.04 -10.83 -20.32
C THR A 143 -37.34 -11.59 -20.64
N TYR A 144 -37.78 -12.48 -19.74
CA TYR A 144 -39.08 -13.18 -19.85
C TYR A 144 -39.92 -12.96 -18.60
#